data_AF-A0A2R4ME01-F1
#
_entry.id   AF-A0A2R4ME01-F1
#
_cell.length_a   1.000
_cell.length_b   1.000
_cell.length_c   1.000
_cell.angle_alpha   90.00
_cell.angle_beta   90.00
_cell.angle_gamma   90.00
#
_symmetry.space_group_name_H-M   'P 1'
#
loop_
_entity.id
_entity.type
_entity.pdbx_description
1 polymer ?
#
loop_
_entity_poly.entity_id
_entity_poly.type
_entity_poly.pdbx_seq_one_letter_code
_entity_poly.pdbx_strand_id
1 'polypeptide(L)'
;MKHFIRLKLSILMLALLVPLAQAQCLPNPFPLGWLTAQELAGGHTIARHVGKTDAQLVNRLINSPNIQNASTYTDQQTAELAITAGLTGVRVAVNNWANNALHGQRRVDNFVATAIVGRVAFRPASLQNIVNSDRLRTVIEADGHGGCFLLTSFPTMPPAGSSALSEHEVMMGNDAAQKYAALAGYLAGQFADSDLAGVSDDVAAKSNLTHVSAEAHRLVLAQGADFLADPKHDPRLIEDWANRRFGTPDGATRWLAYVLEELSVALDSMSAE
;
A
#
# COMPACT_ATOMS: atom_id res chain seq x y z
N MET A 1 -10.58 -84.85 -23.86
CA MET A 1 -9.43 -84.17 -23.22
C MET A 1 -9.75 -82.68 -23.15
N LYS A 2 -9.95 -82.12 -21.95
CA LYS A 2 -10.32 -80.72 -21.74
C LYS A 2 -9.04 -79.87 -21.63
N HIS A 3 -8.72 -79.06 -22.64
CA HIS A 3 -7.62 -78.10 -22.56
C HIS A 3 -8.12 -76.82 -21.89
N PHE A 4 -7.71 -76.61 -20.63
CA PHE A 4 -7.84 -75.33 -19.94
C PHE A 4 -6.71 -74.39 -20.38
N ILE A 5 -7.04 -73.41 -21.22
CA ILE A 5 -6.15 -72.28 -21.50
C ILE A 5 -6.25 -71.32 -20.31
N ARG A 6 -5.19 -71.26 -19.50
CA ARG A 6 -5.07 -70.25 -18.44
C ARG A 6 -4.67 -68.91 -19.07
N LEU A 7 -5.63 -68.00 -19.14
CA LEU A 7 -5.45 -66.59 -19.49
C LEU A 7 -4.59 -65.92 -18.40
N LYS A 8 -3.33 -65.58 -18.71
CA LYS A 8 -2.53 -64.71 -17.85
C LYS A 8 -2.92 -63.26 -18.14
N LEU A 9 -3.85 -62.74 -17.35
CA LEU A 9 -4.19 -61.32 -17.33
C LEU A 9 -3.07 -60.57 -16.59
N SER A 10 -2.04 -60.13 -17.29
CA SER A 10 -1.06 -59.17 -16.74
C SER A 10 -1.74 -57.80 -16.67
N ILE A 11 -2.19 -57.44 -15.47
CA ILE A 11 -2.62 -56.08 -15.15
C ILE A 11 -1.34 -55.24 -15.06
N LEU A 12 -0.96 -54.61 -16.17
CA LEU A 12 0.07 -53.57 -16.17
C LEU A 12 -0.56 -52.31 -15.54
N MET A 13 -0.41 -52.17 -14.23
CA MET A 13 -0.87 -50.99 -13.50
C MET A 13 0.07 -49.83 -13.85
N LEU A 14 -0.27 -49.08 -14.90
CA LEU A 14 0.39 -47.83 -15.26
C LEU A 14 0.02 -46.79 -14.20
N ALA A 15 0.82 -46.70 -13.14
CA ALA A 15 0.69 -45.63 -12.16
C ALA A 15 0.96 -44.31 -12.88
N LEU A 16 -0.10 -43.53 -13.15
CA LEU A 16 0.03 -42.13 -13.50
C LEU A 16 0.69 -41.43 -12.30
N LEU A 17 2.01 -41.25 -12.37
CA LEU A 17 2.73 -40.26 -11.59
C LEU A 17 2.18 -38.89 -12.01
N VAL A 18 1.10 -38.46 -11.38
CA VAL A 18 0.71 -37.06 -11.39
C VAL A 18 1.79 -36.37 -10.56
N PRO A 19 2.67 -35.54 -11.15
CA PRO A 19 3.61 -34.78 -10.35
C PRO A 19 2.77 -33.96 -9.37
N LEU A 20 2.98 -34.17 -8.07
CA LEU A 20 2.48 -33.24 -7.06
C LEU A 20 2.93 -31.86 -7.52
N ALA A 21 1.97 -30.99 -7.85
CA ALA A 21 2.27 -29.61 -8.18
C ALA A 21 3.06 -29.05 -7.01
N GLN A 22 4.37 -28.87 -7.20
CA GLN A 22 5.19 -28.27 -6.16
C GLN A 22 4.58 -26.89 -5.88
N ALA A 23 4.36 -26.57 -4.60
CA ALA A 23 3.87 -25.26 -4.22
C ALA A 23 4.82 -24.22 -4.83
N GLN A 24 4.34 -23.41 -5.78
CA GLN A 24 5.16 -22.35 -6.36
C GLN A 24 5.15 -21.18 -5.37
N CYS A 25 6.33 -20.78 -4.90
CA CYS A 25 6.50 -19.60 -4.08
C CYS A 25 5.88 -18.34 -4.74
N LEU A 26 6.17 -18.07 -6.02
CA LEU A 26 5.60 -16.95 -6.76
C LEU A 26 4.57 -17.40 -7.81
N PRO A 27 3.29 -16.99 -7.70
CA PRO A 27 2.21 -17.45 -8.57
C PRO A 27 2.27 -16.83 -9.98
N ASN A 28 1.93 -17.61 -11.00
CA ASN A 28 1.83 -17.14 -12.39
C ASN A 28 0.43 -17.43 -12.98
N PRO A 29 -0.39 -16.41 -13.30
CA PRO A 29 -0.17 -14.98 -13.02
C PRO A 29 -0.29 -14.66 -11.52
N PHE A 30 0.10 -13.45 -11.13
CA PHE A 30 -0.27 -12.93 -9.81
C PHE A 30 -1.79 -12.64 -9.78
N PRO A 31 -2.52 -13.10 -8.75
CA PRO A 31 -3.94 -12.79 -8.62
C PRO A 31 -4.15 -11.32 -8.21
N LEU A 32 -5.35 -10.79 -8.44
CA LEU A 32 -5.74 -9.48 -7.89
C LEU A 32 -5.77 -9.52 -6.37
N GLY A 33 -5.31 -8.46 -5.72
CA GLY A 33 -5.23 -8.38 -4.25
C GLY A 33 -4.13 -9.29 -3.68
N TRP A 34 -3.14 -9.65 -4.50
CA TRP A 34 -2.04 -10.50 -4.08
C TRP A 34 -1.31 -9.88 -2.90
N LEU A 35 -1.09 -8.56 -2.91
CA LEU A 35 -0.38 -7.86 -1.83
C LEU A 35 -1.15 -7.93 -0.51
N THR A 36 -2.47 -7.78 -0.53
CA THR A 36 -3.33 -7.98 0.65
C THR A 36 -3.21 -9.40 1.19
N ALA A 37 -3.22 -10.41 0.31
CA ALA A 37 -3.03 -11.80 0.72
C ALA A 37 -1.65 -12.03 1.37
N GLN A 38 -0.60 -11.34 0.92
CA GLN A 38 0.72 -11.43 1.55
C GLN A 38 0.73 -10.80 2.96
N GLU A 39 0.02 -9.68 3.16
CA GLU A 39 -0.13 -9.07 4.48
C GLU A 39 -0.83 -10.03 5.46
N LEU A 40 -1.91 -10.69 5.02
CA LEU A 40 -2.62 -11.70 5.80
C LEU A 40 -1.77 -12.94 6.11
N ALA A 41 -0.80 -13.26 5.25
CA ALA A 41 0.15 -14.36 5.45
C ALA A 41 1.28 -14.02 6.46
N GLY A 42 1.25 -12.83 7.08
CA GLY A 42 2.26 -12.37 8.04
C GLY A 42 3.21 -11.31 7.49
N GLY A 43 2.98 -10.85 6.26
CA GLY A 43 3.67 -9.70 5.68
C GLY A 43 3.29 -8.39 6.37
N HIS A 44 4.08 -7.35 6.12
CA HIS A 44 3.86 -6.03 6.70
C HIS A 44 4.23 -4.88 5.74
N THR A 45 3.98 -5.07 4.44
CA THR A 45 4.22 -4.06 3.40
C THR A 45 3.18 -2.95 3.50
N ILE A 46 1.90 -3.31 3.52
CA ILE A 46 0.80 -2.33 3.52
C ILE A 46 0.85 -1.52 4.82
N ALA A 47 0.87 -2.21 5.96
CA ALA A 47 0.83 -1.58 7.27
C ALA A 47 1.96 -0.57 7.50
N ARG A 48 3.16 -0.84 6.97
CA ARG A 48 4.38 -0.07 7.31
C ARG A 48 4.88 0.84 6.20
N HIS A 49 4.49 0.60 4.94
CA HIS A 49 5.15 1.18 3.77
C HIS A 49 4.19 1.60 2.65
N VAL A 50 2.89 1.69 2.90
CA VAL A 50 1.92 2.21 1.93
C VAL A 50 1.21 3.44 2.50
N GLY A 51 1.04 4.47 1.66
CA GLY A 51 0.22 5.65 1.97
C GLY A 51 0.68 6.48 3.16
N LYS A 52 1.98 6.46 3.53
CA LYS A 52 2.48 7.26 4.66
C LYS A 52 2.70 8.71 4.25
N THR A 53 2.36 9.64 5.15
CA THR A 53 2.66 11.06 4.95
C THR A 53 4.13 11.35 5.22
N ASP A 54 4.63 12.48 4.71
CA ASP A 54 6.00 12.92 4.96
C ASP A 54 6.30 13.09 6.44
N ALA A 55 5.35 13.68 7.18
CA ALA A 55 5.45 13.82 8.63
C ALA A 55 5.55 12.45 9.33
N GLN A 56 4.80 11.44 8.89
CA GLN A 56 4.90 10.07 9.43
C GLN A 56 6.26 9.44 9.14
N LEU A 57 6.84 9.67 7.95
CA LEU A 57 8.17 9.18 7.62
C LEU A 57 9.26 9.83 8.48
N VAL A 58 9.21 11.16 8.63
CA VAL A 58 10.14 11.91 9.49
C VAL A 58 10.00 11.50 10.95
N ASN A 59 8.77 11.37 11.46
CA ASN A 59 8.51 10.90 12.83
C ASN A 59 9.06 9.48 13.06
N ARG A 60 8.98 8.60 12.07
CA ARG A 60 9.59 7.27 12.15
C ARG A 60 11.12 7.37 12.31
N LEU A 61 11.78 8.28 11.60
CA LEU A 61 13.22 8.52 11.77
C LEU A 61 13.55 9.09 13.17
N ILE A 62 12.70 9.97 13.72
CA ILE A 62 12.88 10.51 15.07
C ILE A 62 12.76 9.39 16.12
N ASN A 63 11.70 8.59 16.03
CA ASN A 63 11.35 7.58 17.04
C ASN A 63 12.14 6.27 16.90
N SER A 64 12.82 6.06 15.77
CA SER A 64 13.64 4.87 15.53
C SER A 64 15.08 5.28 15.21
N PRO A 65 15.93 5.56 16.22
CA PRO A 65 17.29 6.08 16.00
C PRO A 65 18.16 5.16 15.14
N ASN A 66 17.87 3.85 15.14
CA ASN A 66 18.66 2.84 14.44
C ASN A 66 18.35 2.71 12.94
N ILE A 67 17.30 3.36 12.41
CA ILE A 67 17.02 3.35 10.97
C ILE A 67 17.57 4.62 10.31
N GLN A 68 18.15 4.45 9.13
CA GLN A 68 18.68 5.57 8.33
C GLN A 68 17.62 6.20 7.42
N ASN A 69 16.69 5.37 6.93
CA ASN A 69 15.67 5.78 5.97
C ASN A 69 14.29 5.26 6.41
N ALA A 70 13.25 6.03 6.07
CA ALA A 70 11.85 5.63 6.16
C ALA A 70 11.18 5.88 4.81
N SER A 71 10.41 4.94 4.30
CA SER A 71 9.85 5.04 2.95
C SER A 71 8.44 4.50 2.84
N THR A 72 7.75 4.96 1.79
CA THR A 72 6.38 4.60 1.48
C THR A 72 6.16 4.55 -0.02
N TYR A 73 5.41 3.57 -0.48
CA TYR A 73 4.71 3.62 -1.75
C TYR A 73 3.64 4.72 -1.71
N THR A 74 3.31 5.24 -2.89
CA THR A 74 2.22 6.23 -3.06
C THR A 74 0.91 5.68 -2.52
N ASP A 75 0.53 4.48 -2.98
CA ASP A 75 -0.71 3.79 -2.65
C ASP A 75 -0.54 2.27 -2.84
N GLN A 76 -1.57 1.50 -2.48
CA GLN A 76 -1.52 0.04 -2.55
C GLN A 76 -1.44 -0.48 -3.99
N GLN A 77 -2.13 0.16 -4.94
CA GLN A 77 -2.13 -0.25 -6.34
C GLN A 77 -0.75 -0.10 -6.96
N THR A 78 -0.11 1.06 -6.74
CA THR A 78 1.26 1.36 -7.16
C THR A 78 2.25 0.36 -6.56
N ALA A 79 2.09 0.03 -5.27
CA ALA A 79 2.91 -0.99 -4.60
C ALA A 79 2.74 -2.37 -5.27
N GLU A 80 1.50 -2.84 -5.43
CA GLU A 80 1.21 -4.16 -5.97
C GLU A 80 1.71 -4.30 -7.42
N LEU A 81 1.48 -3.30 -8.26
CA LEU A 81 1.97 -3.28 -9.64
C LEU A 81 3.50 -3.31 -9.72
N ALA A 82 4.20 -2.47 -8.95
CA ALA A 82 5.66 -2.40 -8.97
C ALA A 82 6.31 -3.70 -8.44
N ILE A 83 5.76 -4.25 -7.35
CA ILE A 83 6.28 -5.47 -6.72
C ILE A 83 6.07 -6.67 -7.65
N THR A 84 4.86 -6.85 -8.18
CA THR A 84 4.54 -8.00 -9.04
C THR A 84 5.27 -7.94 -10.39
N ALA A 85 5.49 -6.75 -10.95
CA ALA A 85 6.32 -6.56 -12.13
C ALA A 85 7.78 -6.98 -11.87
N GLY A 86 8.38 -6.51 -10.77
CA GLY A 86 9.75 -6.88 -10.38
C GLY A 86 9.89 -8.39 -10.15
N LEU A 87 8.99 -8.98 -9.36
CA LEU A 87 8.99 -10.41 -9.05
C LEU A 87 8.72 -11.30 -10.27
N THR A 88 7.97 -10.80 -11.26
CA THR A 88 7.80 -11.52 -12.54
C THR A 88 9.15 -11.73 -13.24
N GLY A 89 10.04 -10.73 -13.21
CA GLY A 89 11.36 -10.80 -13.83
C GLY A 89 12.31 -11.81 -13.18
N VAL A 90 12.14 -12.09 -11.88
CA VAL A 90 13.00 -13.02 -11.12
C VAL A 90 12.30 -14.33 -10.72
N ARG A 91 11.08 -14.57 -11.22
CA ARG A 91 10.19 -15.65 -10.79
C ARG A 91 10.85 -17.02 -10.69
N VAL A 92 11.54 -17.43 -11.75
CA VAL A 92 12.21 -18.74 -11.83
C VAL A 92 13.29 -18.86 -10.75
N ALA A 93 14.08 -17.81 -10.54
CA ALA A 93 15.15 -17.82 -9.54
C ALA A 93 14.59 -17.89 -8.10
N VAL A 94 13.50 -17.17 -7.81
CA VAL A 94 12.86 -17.21 -6.50
C VAL A 94 12.21 -18.56 -6.22
N ASN A 95 11.51 -19.16 -7.19
CA ASN A 95 10.92 -20.49 -7.03
C ASN A 95 11.98 -21.57 -6.81
N ASN A 96 13.09 -21.53 -7.58
CA ASN A 96 14.21 -22.46 -7.39
C ASN A 96 14.87 -22.30 -6.02
N TRP A 97 15.00 -21.06 -5.54
CA TRP A 97 15.49 -20.80 -4.19
C TRP A 97 14.55 -21.37 -3.13
N ALA A 98 13.24 -21.11 -3.22
CA ALA A 98 12.25 -21.54 -2.24
C ALA A 98 12.19 -23.07 -2.09
N ASN A 99 12.34 -23.82 -3.19
CA ASN A 99 12.40 -25.29 -3.18
C ASN A 99 13.51 -25.89 -2.30
N ASN A 100 14.55 -25.10 -1.98
CA ASN A 100 15.69 -25.54 -1.18
C ASN A 100 15.86 -24.73 0.12
N ALA A 101 15.00 -23.74 0.34
CA ALA A 101 15.13 -22.82 1.46
C ALA A 101 14.54 -23.44 2.74
N LEU A 102 15.21 -23.21 3.87
CA LEU A 102 14.66 -23.57 5.18
C LEU A 102 13.55 -22.60 5.57
N HIS A 103 12.62 -23.06 6.41
CA HIS A 103 11.57 -22.20 6.98
C HIS A 103 12.18 -20.95 7.63
N GLY A 104 11.64 -19.77 7.32
CA GLY A 104 12.10 -18.49 7.84
C GLY A 104 13.34 -17.93 7.13
N GLN A 105 13.94 -18.66 6.19
CA GLN A 105 15.03 -18.13 5.39
C GLN A 105 14.51 -17.01 4.47
N ARG A 106 15.27 -15.92 4.38
CA ARG A 106 14.88 -14.72 3.64
C ARG A 106 15.68 -14.53 2.36
N ARG A 107 15.00 -14.11 1.31
CA ARG A 107 15.58 -13.65 0.06
C ARG A 107 15.29 -12.17 -0.13
N VAL A 108 16.30 -11.42 -0.57
CA VAL A 108 16.20 -9.99 -0.84
C VAL A 108 16.48 -9.76 -2.32
N ASP A 109 15.56 -9.09 -3.00
CA ASP A 109 15.73 -8.64 -4.39
C ASP A 109 15.47 -7.13 -4.44
N ASN A 110 16.20 -6.43 -5.32
CA ASN A 110 16.05 -4.99 -5.53
C ASN A 110 15.66 -4.76 -6.98
N PHE A 111 14.73 -3.83 -7.21
CA PHE A 111 14.20 -3.51 -8.53
C PHE A 111 14.23 -2.01 -8.79
N VAL A 112 14.16 -1.68 -10.08
CA VAL A 112 13.92 -0.34 -10.58
C VAL A 112 12.65 -0.41 -11.42
N ALA A 113 11.64 0.35 -11.02
CA ALA A 113 10.39 0.48 -11.74
C ALA A 113 10.54 1.47 -12.91
N THR A 114 9.59 1.46 -13.83
CA THR A 114 9.57 2.36 -14.99
C THR A 114 9.03 3.75 -14.65
N ALA A 115 8.55 3.96 -13.43
CA ALA A 115 7.98 5.21 -12.93
C ALA A 115 8.29 5.36 -11.43
N ILE A 116 8.11 6.57 -10.91
CA ILE A 116 8.16 6.81 -9.46
C ILE A 116 7.08 5.98 -8.77
N VAL A 117 7.48 5.20 -7.77
CA VAL A 117 6.58 4.31 -7.01
C VAL A 117 6.25 4.84 -5.62
N GLY A 118 7.02 5.83 -5.15
CA GLY A 118 6.86 6.36 -3.81
C GLY A 118 8.02 7.26 -3.41
N ARG A 119 8.22 7.38 -2.09
CA ARG A 119 9.09 8.38 -1.48
C ARG A 119 9.92 7.80 -0.35
N VAL A 120 11.06 8.42 -0.09
CA VAL A 120 12.03 8.02 0.94
C VAL A 120 12.47 9.25 1.72
N ALA A 121 12.15 9.30 3.01
CA ALA A 121 12.77 10.20 3.96
C ALA A 121 14.09 9.61 4.48
N PHE A 122 15.08 10.47 4.68
CA PHE A 122 16.41 10.08 5.13
C PHE A 122 16.97 11.03 6.18
N ARG A 123 18.01 10.58 6.90
CA ARG A 123 18.65 11.39 7.93
C ARG A 123 19.49 12.54 7.35
N PRO A 124 19.55 13.70 8.02
CA PRO A 124 18.89 14.02 9.29
C PRO A 124 17.37 14.14 9.16
N ALA A 125 16.60 13.78 10.19
CA ALA A 125 15.14 13.76 10.11
C ALA A 125 14.60 15.17 9.86
N SER A 126 14.04 15.41 8.66
CA SER A 126 13.54 16.70 8.22
C SER A 126 12.56 16.51 7.08
N LEU A 127 11.55 17.36 6.98
CA LEU A 127 10.64 17.41 5.83
C LEU A 127 11.35 17.83 4.54
N GLN A 128 12.54 18.44 4.63
CA GLN A 128 13.37 18.76 3.46
C GLN A 128 14.22 17.58 2.98
N ASN A 129 14.34 16.51 3.78
CA ASN A 129 15.16 15.35 3.46
C ASN A 129 14.29 14.19 3.00
N ILE A 130 13.54 14.42 1.93
CA ILE A 130 12.62 13.47 1.30
C ILE A 130 12.83 13.50 -0.20
N VAL A 131 12.94 12.33 -0.81
CA VAL A 131 13.12 12.16 -2.26
C VAL A 131 12.12 11.17 -2.82
N ASN A 132 11.67 11.40 -4.05
CA ASN A 132 10.94 10.41 -4.83
C ASN A 132 11.85 9.23 -5.18
N SER A 133 11.26 8.05 -5.39
CA SER A 133 12.01 6.86 -5.77
C SER A 133 11.23 6.01 -6.76
N ASP A 134 11.93 5.54 -7.79
CA ASP A 134 11.56 4.46 -8.70
C ASP A 134 12.12 3.10 -8.23
N ARG A 135 12.85 3.06 -7.12
CA ARG A 135 13.53 1.86 -6.63
C ARG A 135 12.76 1.23 -5.49
N LEU A 136 12.74 -0.09 -5.48
CA LEU A 136 12.12 -0.86 -4.41
C LEU A 136 12.96 -2.09 -4.03
N ARG A 137 12.74 -2.55 -2.80
CA ARG A 137 13.28 -3.81 -2.28
C ARG A 137 12.13 -4.71 -1.89
N THR A 138 12.25 -5.99 -2.19
CA THR A 138 11.36 -7.03 -1.65
C THR A 138 12.16 -7.92 -0.71
N VAL A 139 11.50 -8.40 0.33
CA VAL A 139 11.99 -9.44 1.22
C VAL A 139 10.95 -10.56 1.20
N ILE A 140 11.32 -11.70 0.65
CA ILE A 140 10.51 -12.92 0.61
C ILE A 140 10.99 -13.84 1.73
N GLU A 141 10.07 -14.48 2.45
CA GLU A 141 10.37 -15.47 3.48
C GLU A 141 9.82 -16.85 3.06
N ALA A 142 10.67 -17.88 3.15
CA ALA A 142 10.32 -19.24 2.75
C ALA A 142 9.55 -19.98 3.86
N ASP A 143 8.61 -20.84 3.45
CA ASP A 143 7.83 -21.69 4.37
C ASP A 143 8.52 -23.03 4.69
N GLY A 144 9.67 -23.32 4.06
CA GLY A 144 10.43 -24.57 4.23
C GLY A 144 9.94 -25.76 3.40
N HIS A 145 8.90 -25.59 2.59
CA HIS A 145 8.24 -26.65 1.81
C HIS A 145 8.12 -26.29 0.31
N GLY A 146 8.90 -25.32 -0.16
CA GLY A 146 8.88 -24.81 -1.54
C GLY A 146 8.01 -23.57 -1.75
N GLY A 147 7.15 -23.23 -0.77
CA GLY A 147 6.36 -22.01 -0.78
C GLY A 147 7.06 -20.84 -0.09
N CYS A 148 6.42 -19.69 -0.16
CA CYS A 148 6.91 -18.45 0.46
C CYS A 148 5.79 -17.41 0.58
N PHE A 149 6.08 -16.32 1.27
CA PHE A 149 5.27 -15.10 1.22
C PHE A 149 6.15 -13.85 1.19
N LEU A 150 5.58 -12.73 0.75
CA LEU A 150 6.22 -11.41 0.84
C LEU A 150 6.15 -10.90 2.27
N LEU A 151 7.26 -11.03 2.99
CA LEU A 151 7.40 -10.48 4.34
C LEU A 151 7.28 -8.95 4.32
N THR A 152 8.01 -8.29 3.42
CA THR A 152 7.91 -6.85 3.27
C THR A 152 8.43 -6.36 1.93
N SER A 153 7.95 -5.20 1.51
CA SER A 153 8.53 -4.43 0.45
C SER A 153 8.45 -2.94 0.76
N PHE A 154 9.40 -2.16 0.24
CA PHE A 154 9.43 -0.72 0.45
C PHE A 154 10.30 -0.03 -0.61
N PRO A 155 9.99 1.24 -0.95
CA PRO A 155 10.87 2.03 -1.78
C PRO A 155 12.25 2.23 -1.13
N THR A 156 13.30 2.24 -1.94
CA THR A 156 14.68 2.41 -1.47
C THR A 156 15.28 3.71 -2.00
N MET A 157 16.34 4.18 -1.35
CA MET A 157 17.02 5.41 -1.76
C MET A 157 17.51 5.28 -3.21
N PRO A 158 17.14 6.21 -4.10
CA PRO A 158 17.66 6.19 -5.46
C PRO A 158 19.13 6.69 -5.46
N PRO A 159 19.90 6.44 -6.54
CA PRO A 159 21.31 6.84 -6.60
C PRO A 159 21.46 8.36 -6.43
N ALA A 160 22.58 8.79 -5.84
CA ALA A 160 22.87 10.21 -5.71
C ALA A 160 22.80 10.90 -7.08
N GLY A 161 21.94 11.93 -7.19
CA GLY A 161 21.74 12.69 -8.43
C GLY A 161 20.52 12.29 -9.28
N SER A 162 19.79 11.22 -8.95
CA SER A 162 18.49 10.95 -9.60
C SER A 162 17.37 11.69 -8.85
N SER A 163 17.08 12.90 -9.35
CA SER A 163 15.94 13.76 -8.99
C SER A 163 15.65 13.93 -7.50
N ALA A 164 16.37 14.87 -6.87
CA ALA A 164 15.64 15.84 -6.05
C ALA A 164 14.55 16.46 -6.94
N LEU A 165 13.33 16.62 -6.41
CA LEU A 165 12.22 17.24 -7.12
C LEU A 165 12.71 18.49 -7.85
N SER A 166 12.37 18.64 -9.14
CA SER A 166 12.59 19.93 -9.79
C SER A 166 11.76 20.99 -9.05
N GLU A 167 12.24 22.23 -8.95
CA GLU A 167 11.50 23.32 -8.30
C GLU A 167 10.07 23.45 -8.86
N HIS A 168 9.82 23.01 -10.10
CA HIS A 168 8.50 23.00 -10.72
C HIS A 168 7.56 21.89 -10.18
N GLU A 169 8.09 20.73 -9.79
CA GLU A 169 7.31 19.62 -9.18
C GLU A 169 6.99 19.89 -7.71
N VAL A 170 7.80 20.70 -7.02
CA VAL A 170 7.50 21.19 -5.66
C VAL A 170 6.31 22.17 -5.68
N MET A 171 6.17 22.99 -6.72
CA MET A 171 5.23 24.12 -6.70
C MET A 171 3.78 23.77 -7.06
N MET A 172 3.49 22.57 -7.58
CA MET A 172 2.13 22.19 -8.02
C MET A 172 1.38 21.29 -7.02
N GLY A 173 2.05 20.77 -5.98
CA GLY A 173 1.42 19.89 -4.97
C GLY A 173 1.67 20.28 -3.51
N ASN A 174 2.58 21.22 -3.22
CA ASN A 174 3.06 21.47 -1.86
C ASN A 174 2.19 22.45 -1.05
N ASP A 175 1.78 23.60 -1.59
CA ASP A 175 1.13 24.62 -0.74
C ASP A 175 -0.22 24.18 -0.18
N ALA A 176 -1.07 23.54 -1.00
CA ALA A 176 -2.38 23.09 -0.54
C ALA A 176 -2.28 21.82 0.32
N ALA A 177 -1.45 20.83 -0.02
CA ALA A 177 -1.29 19.63 0.80
C ALA A 177 -0.54 19.91 2.12
N GLN A 178 0.31 20.93 2.18
CA GLN A 178 0.96 21.38 3.41
C GLN A 178 0.03 22.26 4.27
N LYS A 179 -0.72 23.18 3.65
CA LYS A 179 -1.73 24.03 4.33
C LYS A 179 -2.91 23.21 4.86
N TYR A 180 -3.33 22.20 4.12
CA TYR A 180 -4.50 21.36 4.42
C TYR A 180 -4.12 19.90 4.72
N ALA A 181 -2.94 19.68 5.34
CA ALA A 181 -2.39 18.34 5.57
C ALA A 181 -3.28 17.43 6.44
N ALA A 182 -3.98 17.99 7.44
CA ALA A 182 -4.88 17.23 8.29
C ALA A 182 -6.14 16.83 7.50
N LEU A 183 -6.69 17.76 6.72
CA LEU A 183 -7.81 17.50 5.81
C LEU A 183 -7.47 16.42 4.78
N ALA A 184 -6.35 16.55 4.08
CA ALA A 184 -5.88 15.60 3.09
C ALA A 184 -5.67 14.19 3.70
N GLY A 185 -5.03 14.13 4.88
CA GLY A 185 -4.81 12.88 5.59
C GLY A 185 -6.10 12.22 6.08
N TYR A 186 -7.07 13.01 6.53
CA TYR A 186 -8.40 12.51 6.91
C TYR A 186 -9.14 11.94 5.71
N LEU A 187 -9.19 12.65 4.58
CA LEU A 187 -9.87 12.17 3.38
C LEU A 187 -9.24 10.89 2.82
N ALA A 188 -7.90 10.84 2.76
CA ALA A 188 -7.17 9.66 2.32
C ALA A 188 -7.34 8.47 3.27
N GLY A 189 -7.33 8.71 4.58
CA GLY A 189 -7.47 7.64 5.58
C GLY A 189 -8.88 7.06 5.67
N GLN A 190 -9.91 7.87 5.43
CA GLN A 190 -11.30 7.48 5.68
C GLN A 190 -12.07 7.10 4.43
N PHE A 191 -11.75 7.70 3.29
CA PHE A 191 -12.61 7.61 2.11
C PHE A 191 -11.96 6.91 0.94
N ALA A 192 -10.63 6.78 0.90
CA ALA A 192 -9.91 6.23 -0.25
C ALA A 192 -10.37 4.83 -0.68
N ASP A 193 -10.83 4.02 0.28
CA ASP A 193 -11.35 2.66 0.07
C ASP A 193 -12.80 2.48 0.56
N SER A 194 -13.48 3.56 0.98
CA SER A 194 -14.83 3.47 1.57
C SER A 194 -15.87 2.89 0.61
N ASP A 195 -15.79 3.26 -0.68
CA ASP A 195 -16.65 2.73 -1.75
C ASP A 195 -16.43 1.24 -1.98
N LEU A 196 -15.17 0.77 -1.91
CA LEU A 196 -14.83 -0.63 -2.06
C LEU A 196 -15.30 -1.46 -0.86
N ALA A 197 -15.32 -0.86 0.33
CA ALA A 197 -15.82 -1.46 1.55
C ALA A 197 -17.35 -1.40 1.68
N GLY A 198 -18.05 -0.70 0.77
CA GLY A 198 -19.49 -0.48 0.84
C GLY A 198 -19.95 0.31 2.06
N VAL A 199 -19.04 1.10 2.64
CA VAL A 199 -19.30 1.94 3.83
C VAL A 199 -19.92 3.25 3.36
N SER A 200 -21.03 3.66 3.97
CA SER A 200 -21.64 4.95 3.66
C SER A 200 -20.80 6.11 4.19
N ASP A 201 -20.90 7.25 3.52
CA ASP A 201 -20.06 8.42 3.80
C ASP A 201 -20.23 8.96 5.23
N ASP A 202 -21.42 8.89 5.81
CA ASP A 202 -21.69 9.27 7.20
C ASP A 202 -20.97 8.35 8.20
N VAL A 203 -20.89 7.06 7.90
CA VAL A 203 -20.20 6.08 8.73
C VAL A 203 -18.69 6.24 8.59
N ALA A 204 -18.19 6.40 7.37
CA ALA A 204 -16.77 6.65 7.09
C ALA A 204 -16.28 7.96 7.74
N ALA A 205 -17.12 9.00 7.76
CA ALA A 205 -16.78 10.27 8.39
C ALA A 205 -16.50 10.14 9.89
N LYS A 206 -17.12 9.18 10.56
CA LYS A 206 -17.14 8.99 12.02
C LYS A 206 -16.22 7.86 12.52
N SER A 207 -15.67 7.04 11.62
CA SER A 207 -15.07 5.75 11.94
C SER A 207 -13.81 5.77 12.84
N ASN A 208 -13.11 6.91 12.96
CA ASN A 208 -11.89 7.04 13.75
C ASN A 208 -12.02 7.93 15.00
N LEU A 209 -13.23 8.36 15.36
CA LEU A 209 -13.45 9.24 16.52
C LEU A 209 -12.95 8.66 17.85
N THR A 210 -12.92 7.34 17.98
CA THR A 210 -12.42 6.62 19.17
C THR A 210 -10.89 6.42 19.19
N HIS A 211 -10.22 6.64 18.06
CA HIS A 211 -8.80 6.30 17.86
C HIS A 211 -7.90 7.50 17.55
N VAL A 212 -8.50 8.65 17.25
CA VAL A 212 -7.82 9.93 16.96
C VAL A 212 -8.40 11.00 17.88
N SER A 213 -7.56 11.91 18.39
CA SER A 213 -7.99 12.91 19.38
C SER A 213 -9.04 13.87 18.81
N ALA A 214 -9.94 14.38 19.67
CA ALA A 214 -10.90 15.41 19.29
C ALA A 214 -10.21 16.68 18.74
N GLU A 215 -9.02 17.02 19.25
CA GLU A 215 -8.21 18.14 18.74
C GLU A 215 -7.73 17.94 17.30
N ALA A 216 -7.30 16.72 16.95
CA ALA A 216 -6.90 16.41 15.58
C ALA A 216 -8.09 16.49 14.60
N HIS A 217 -9.28 16.05 15.00
CA HIS A 217 -10.48 16.20 14.19
C HIS A 217 -10.95 17.67 14.07
N ARG A 218 -10.80 18.49 15.12
CA ARG A 218 -11.06 19.93 15.03
C ARG A 218 -10.13 20.63 14.04
N LEU A 219 -8.88 20.19 13.93
CA LEU A 219 -7.94 20.70 12.91
C LEU A 219 -8.39 20.32 11.49
N VAL A 220 -8.94 19.11 11.30
CA VAL A 220 -9.56 18.70 10.02
C VAL A 220 -10.71 19.64 9.66
N LEU A 221 -11.62 19.91 10.60
CA LEU A 221 -12.76 20.82 10.38
C LEU A 221 -12.31 22.24 10.02
N ALA A 222 -11.34 22.78 10.75
CA ALA A 222 -10.79 24.11 10.48
C ALA A 222 -10.17 24.19 9.08
N GLN A 223 -9.34 23.21 8.70
CA GLN A 223 -8.74 23.17 7.37
C GLN A 223 -9.76 22.95 6.26
N GLY A 224 -10.79 22.13 6.50
CA GLY A 224 -11.90 21.91 5.57
C GLY A 224 -12.71 23.18 5.32
N ALA A 225 -13.06 23.91 6.37
CA ALA A 225 -13.74 25.20 6.25
C ALA A 225 -12.89 26.23 5.50
N ASP A 226 -11.61 26.35 5.83
CA ASP A 226 -10.67 27.26 5.15
C ASP A 226 -10.50 26.91 3.67
N PHE A 227 -10.45 25.62 3.33
CA PHE A 227 -10.36 25.15 1.95
C PHE A 227 -11.60 25.54 1.14
N LEU A 228 -12.80 25.28 1.69
CA LEU A 228 -14.07 25.58 1.02
C LEU A 228 -14.33 27.10 0.89
N ALA A 229 -13.82 27.90 1.83
CA ALA A 229 -13.98 29.34 1.82
C ALA A 229 -13.04 30.06 0.84
N ASP A 230 -11.93 29.43 0.42
CA ASP A 230 -10.99 30.00 -0.53
C ASP A 230 -11.58 29.96 -1.96
N PRO A 231 -11.91 31.09 -2.59
CA PRO A 231 -12.49 31.10 -3.94
C PRO A 231 -11.54 30.60 -5.03
N LYS A 232 -10.26 30.38 -4.71
CA LYS A 232 -9.23 29.85 -5.62
C LYS A 232 -8.87 28.39 -5.35
N HIS A 233 -9.57 27.70 -4.43
CA HIS A 233 -9.28 26.29 -4.18
C HIS A 233 -9.46 25.45 -5.44
N ASP A 234 -8.67 24.39 -5.57
CA ASP A 234 -8.79 23.42 -6.67
C ASP A 234 -9.61 22.21 -6.20
N PRO A 235 -10.88 22.04 -6.65
CA PRO A 235 -11.73 20.94 -6.20
C PRO A 235 -11.16 19.56 -6.52
N ARG A 236 -10.24 19.45 -7.49
CA ARG A 236 -9.58 18.18 -7.85
C ARG A 236 -8.76 17.61 -6.70
N LEU A 237 -8.28 18.45 -5.79
CA LEU A 237 -7.57 17.98 -4.59
C LEU A 237 -8.46 17.12 -3.70
N ILE A 238 -9.76 17.40 -3.63
CA ILE A 238 -10.73 16.57 -2.90
C ILE A 238 -10.81 15.19 -3.54
N GLU A 239 -10.88 15.14 -4.88
CA GLU A 239 -10.91 13.90 -5.66
C GLU A 239 -9.64 13.06 -5.47
N ASP A 240 -8.50 13.74 -5.47
CA ASP A 240 -7.19 13.11 -5.32
C ASP A 240 -6.98 12.59 -3.90
N TRP A 241 -7.30 13.39 -2.87
CA TRP A 241 -7.14 12.98 -1.48
C TRP A 241 -8.12 11.88 -1.09
N ALA A 242 -9.38 11.96 -1.53
CA ALA A 242 -10.38 10.95 -1.23
C ALA A 242 -10.33 9.73 -2.16
N ASN A 243 -9.44 9.72 -3.17
CA ASN A 243 -9.39 8.72 -4.24
C ASN A 243 -10.77 8.44 -4.88
N ARG A 244 -11.55 9.50 -5.10
CA ARG A 244 -12.93 9.43 -5.60
C ARG A 244 -13.12 10.36 -6.79
N ARG A 245 -14.17 10.14 -7.57
CA ARG A 245 -14.50 10.94 -8.75
C ARG A 245 -15.96 11.36 -8.66
N PHE A 246 -16.23 12.66 -8.72
CA PHE A 246 -17.58 13.19 -8.47
C PHE A 246 -18.32 13.62 -9.74
N GLY A 247 -17.72 13.42 -10.90
CA GLY A 247 -18.30 13.67 -12.23
C GLY A 247 -18.56 15.14 -12.55
N THR A 248 -18.56 16.02 -11.55
CA THR A 248 -18.69 17.48 -11.67
C THR A 248 -17.81 18.16 -10.61
N PRO A 249 -17.17 19.31 -10.92
CA PRO A 249 -16.38 20.07 -9.95
C PRO A 249 -17.17 20.42 -8.67
N ASP A 250 -18.43 20.83 -8.84
CA ASP A 250 -19.30 21.16 -7.69
C ASP A 250 -19.66 19.94 -6.84
N GLY A 251 -19.57 18.73 -7.42
CA GLY A 251 -19.85 17.48 -6.72
C GLY A 251 -18.87 17.22 -5.58
N ALA A 252 -17.58 17.43 -5.84
CA ALA A 252 -16.51 17.23 -4.84
C ALA A 252 -16.63 18.22 -3.67
N THR A 253 -16.90 19.49 -3.97
CA THR A 253 -17.08 20.55 -2.95
C THR A 253 -18.32 20.31 -2.08
N ARG A 254 -19.46 19.93 -2.68
CA ARG A 254 -20.68 19.58 -1.91
C ARG A 254 -20.47 18.35 -1.04
N TRP A 255 -19.80 17.34 -1.57
CA TRP A 255 -19.48 16.13 -0.83
C TRP A 255 -18.58 16.42 0.36
N LEU A 256 -17.53 17.23 0.18
CA LEU A 256 -16.66 17.62 1.27
C LEU A 256 -17.42 18.38 2.38
N ALA A 257 -18.29 19.32 2.00
CA ALA A 257 -19.11 20.05 2.97
C ALA A 257 -19.99 19.10 3.81
N TYR A 258 -20.60 18.10 3.18
CA TYR A 258 -21.38 17.08 3.87
C TYR A 258 -20.54 16.24 4.84
N VAL A 259 -19.37 15.77 4.41
CA VAL A 259 -18.46 14.98 5.26
C VAL A 259 -18.00 15.75 6.50
N LEU A 260 -17.68 17.04 6.34
CA LEU A 260 -17.26 17.90 7.45
C LEU A 260 -18.40 18.15 8.44
N GLU A 261 -19.64 18.31 7.95
CA GLU A 261 -20.82 18.42 8.81
C GLU A 261 -21.02 17.16 9.67
N GLU A 262 -20.96 15.98 9.05
CA GLU A 262 -21.08 14.70 9.76
C GLU A 262 -20.00 14.51 10.83
N LEU A 263 -18.77 14.93 10.55
CA LEU A 263 -17.68 14.91 11.52
C LEU A 263 -17.92 15.91 12.66
N SER A 264 -18.41 17.12 12.36
CA SER A 264 -18.69 18.16 13.36
C SER A 264 -19.77 17.73 14.34
N VAL A 265 -20.90 17.23 13.83
CA VAL A 265 -22.02 16.75 14.64
C VAL A 265 -21.56 15.63 15.58
N ALA A 266 -20.72 14.73 15.09
CA ALA A 266 -20.22 13.62 15.90
C ALA A 266 -19.25 14.10 17.01
N LEU A 267 -18.38 15.06 16.73
CA LEU A 267 -17.49 15.64 17.75
C LEU A 267 -18.25 16.40 18.84
N ASP A 268 -19.30 17.13 18.49
CA ASP A 268 -20.13 17.85 19.45
C ASP A 268 -20.83 16.87 20.40
N SER A 269 -21.32 15.75 19.87
CA SER A 269 -21.97 14.71 20.67
C SER A 269 -21.03 14.07 21.70
N MET A 270 -19.73 13.89 21.37
CA MET A 270 -18.72 13.38 22.30
C MET A 270 -18.36 14.35 23.42
N SER A 271 -18.62 15.65 23.24
CA SER A 271 -18.32 16.68 24.24
C SER A 271 -19.46 16.93 25.23
N ALA A 272 -20.64 16.37 24.94
CA ALA A 272 -21.83 16.48 25.77
C ALA A 272 -22.01 15.29 26.75
N GLU A 273 -21.20 14.22 26.60
CA GLU A 273 -21.08 13.07 27.51
C GLU A 273 -19.98 13.29 28.56
#